data_AF-A0A645GH53-F1
#
_entry.id   AF-A0A645GH53-F1
#
_cell.length_a   1.000
_cell.length_b   1.000
_cell.length_c   1.000
_cell.angle_alpha   90.00
_cell.angle_beta   90.00
_cell.angle_gamma   90.00
#
_symmetry.space_group_name_H-M   'P 1'
#
loop_
_entity.id
_entity.type
_entity.pdbx_description
1 polymer ?
#
loop_
_entity_poly.entity_id
_entity_poly.type
_entity_poly.pdbx_seq_one_letter_code
_entity_poly.pdbx_strand_id
1 'polypeptide(L)'
;MPDGKSERVRYLLIDTPEIHHPRRKKEELGELAFRRNRELLVSGEAYLEFDIEKRDRYNRLLAYIWSKNKQGFLLINAELIRNGLALPLVIAPNEKYIHTIQKACSEAKKTQVGLWKKASRRLFTPEEIWTFLPFIRGHFILVAATIKDISTTQSRTLFKDGTFSLIIYRNNMDRFRHFSLREGNQILIMGKIYSSYKGSEIILSDPSQIILIKP
;
A
#
# COMPACT_ATOMS: atom_id res chain seq x y z
N MET A 1 -15.64 22.35 5.07
CA MET A 1 -14.75 23.40 4.55
C MET A 1 -15.12 24.74 5.21
N PRO A 2 -14.27 25.78 5.20
CA PRO A 2 -14.60 27.08 5.80
C PRO A 2 -15.89 27.72 5.25
N ASP A 3 -16.26 27.40 4.01
CA ASP A 3 -17.50 27.82 3.34
C ASP A 3 -18.73 26.94 3.65
N GLY A 4 -18.62 26.02 4.62
CA GLY A 4 -19.70 25.12 5.02
C GLY A 4 -19.90 23.91 4.08
N LYS A 5 -19.18 23.80 2.96
CA LYS A 5 -19.35 22.67 2.03
C LYS A 5 -18.67 21.40 2.53
N SER A 6 -19.29 20.27 2.20
CA SER A 6 -18.72 18.94 2.38
C SER A 6 -17.93 18.53 1.14
N GLU A 7 -16.70 18.08 1.34
CA GLU A 7 -15.78 17.65 0.28
C GLU A 7 -15.22 16.27 0.61
N ARG A 8 -15.04 15.43 -0.42
CA ARG A 8 -14.34 14.14 -0.26
C ARG A 8 -12.85 14.37 -0.45
N VAL A 9 -12.06 13.93 0.52
CA VAL A 9 -10.59 14.08 0.49
C VAL A 9 -9.92 12.71 0.36
N ARG A 10 -9.04 12.56 -0.63
CA ARG A 10 -8.13 11.42 -0.78
C ARG A 10 -6.76 11.83 -0.22
N TYR A 11 -6.31 11.07 0.78
CA TYR A 11 -5.04 11.31 1.42
C TYR A 11 -3.91 11.02 0.42
N LEU A 12 -2.99 11.95 0.24
CA LEU A 12 -1.83 11.77 -0.63
C LEU A 12 -0.84 10.74 -0.07
N LEU A 13 -0.07 10.11 -0.96
CA LEU A 13 1.08 9.24 -0.66
C LEU A 13 0.79 7.92 0.07
N ILE A 14 -0.45 7.59 0.41
CA ILE A 14 -0.78 6.40 1.21
C ILE A 14 -1.96 5.62 0.63
N ASP A 15 -2.00 4.31 0.85
CA ASP A 15 -3.12 3.43 0.51
C ASP A 15 -3.48 2.56 1.73
N THR A 16 -4.64 2.81 2.32
CA THR A 16 -5.18 2.04 3.44
C THR A 16 -6.00 0.85 2.92
N PRO A 17 -6.05 -0.28 3.64
CA PRO A 17 -7.04 -1.31 3.36
C PRO A 17 -8.47 -0.75 3.42
N GLU A 18 -9.29 -1.08 2.44
CA GLU A 18 -10.63 -0.53 2.24
C GLU A 18 -11.69 -1.26 3.10
N ILE A 19 -12.66 -0.51 3.65
CA ILE A 19 -13.78 -1.09 4.40
C ILE A 19 -15.04 -1.31 3.56
N HIS A 20 -15.17 -0.59 2.44
CA HIS A 20 -16.37 -0.57 1.60
C HIS A 20 -16.07 -0.90 0.13
N HIS A 21 -15.08 -1.76 -0.13
CA HIS A 21 -14.74 -2.05 -1.51
C HIS A 21 -15.84 -2.86 -2.21
N PRO A 22 -16.42 -2.38 -3.34
CA PRO A 22 -17.61 -2.99 -3.96
C PRO A 22 -17.47 -4.48 -4.25
N ARG A 23 -16.27 -4.92 -4.63
CA ARG A 23 -15.96 -6.32 -4.99
C ARG A 23 -15.19 -7.09 -3.92
N ARG A 24 -14.50 -6.40 -3.01
CA ARG A 24 -13.56 -7.03 -2.06
C ARG A 24 -14.13 -7.08 -0.65
N LYS A 25 -15.28 -6.43 -0.42
CA LYS A 25 -15.88 -6.20 0.89
C LYS A 25 -14.85 -5.51 1.80
N LYS A 26 -14.88 -5.84 3.09
CA LYS A 26 -13.99 -5.30 4.11
C LYS A 26 -12.65 -6.01 4.08
N GLU A 27 -11.58 -5.25 3.93
CA GLU A 27 -10.22 -5.77 3.89
C GLU A 27 -9.58 -5.88 5.28
N GLU A 28 -8.59 -6.76 5.38
CA GLU A 28 -7.83 -6.94 6.62
C GLU A 28 -7.23 -5.59 7.07
N LEU A 29 -7.41 -5.26 8.36
CA LEU A 29 -6.99 -4.01 9.01
C LEU A 29 -7.68 -2.73 8.54
N GLY A 30 -8.63 -2.78 7.59
CA GLY A 30 -9.32 -1.58 7.12
C GLY A 30 -10.11 -0.86 8.23
N GLU A 31 -10.77 -1.62 9.11
CA GLU A 31 -11.49 -1.04 10.26
C GLU A 31 -10.55 -0.37 11.26
N LEU A 32 -9.36 -0.96 11.46
CA LEU A 32 -8.37 -0.41 12.37
C LEU A 32 -7.77 0.87 11.78
N ALA A 33 -7.51 0.91 10.48
CA ALA A 33 -7.10 2.11 9.76
C ALA A 33 -8.16 3.22 9.88
N PHE A 34 -9.44 2.89 9.69
CA PHE A 34 -10.55 3.82 9.82
C PHE A 34 -10.65 4.41 11.24
N ARG A 35 -10.66 3.55 12.27
CA ARG A 35 -10.71 4.01 13.67
C ARG A 35 -9.51 4.86 14.03
N ARG A 36 -8.31 4.43 13.62
CA ARG A 36 -7.07 5.19 13.91
C ARG A 36 -7.08 6.57 13.25
N ASN A 37 -7.54 6.65 12.00
CA ASN A 37 -7.69 7.94 11.32
C ASN A 37 -8.67 8.86 12.08
N ARG A 38 -9.80 8.32 12.55
CA ARG A 38 -10.78 9.08 13.33
C ARG A 38 -10.19 9.56 14.66
N GLU A 39 -9.47 8.72 15.41
CA GLU A 39 -8.80 9.11 16.65
C GLU A 39 -7.81 10.25 16.46
N LEU A 40 -7.03 10.21 15.37
CA LEU A 40 -6.03 11.24 15.05
C LEU A 40 -6.69 12.59 14.70
N LEU A 41 -7.86 12.55 14.05
CA LEU A 41 -8.64 13.73 13.69
C LEU A 41 -9.44 14.32 14.85
N VAL A 42 -9.96 13.50 15.77
CA VAL A 42 -10.78 13.95 16.92
C VAL A 42 -9.99 14.86 17.89
N SER A 43 -8.67 14.96 17.73
CA SER A 43 -7.82 15.86 18.52
C SER A 43 -7.99 17.37 18.20
N GLY A 44 -8.75 17.75 17.17
CA GLY A 44 -9.02 19.17 16.86
C GLY A 44 -9.42 19.41 15.40
N GLU A 45 -9.07 20.58 14.88
CA GLU A 45 -9.23 20.90 13.46
C GLU A 45 -8.28 20.07 12.59
N ALA A 46 -8.76 19.68 11.41
CA ALA A 46 -7.93 19.08 10.37
C ALA A 46 -7.49 20.16 9.38
N TYR A 47 -6.20 20.24 9.12
CA TYR A 47 -5.63 21.15 8.13
C TYR A 47 -5.32 20.36 6.86
N LEU A 48 -5.83 20.86 5.73
CA LEU A 48 -5.58 20.30 4.40
C LEU A 48 -4.45 21.08 3.74
N GLU A 49 -3.34 20.41 3.49
CA GLU A 49 -2.25 20.96 2.69
C GLU A 49 -2.27 20.30 1.31
N PHE A 50 -2.40 21.12 0.27
CA PHE A 50 -2.41 20.68 -1.12
C PHE A 50 -1.00 20.62 -1.69
N ASP A 51 -0.83 19.80 -2.72
CA ASP A 51 0.37 19.77 -3.56
C ASP A 51 0.02 20.32 -4.97
N ILE A 52 0.86 20.05 -5.97
CA ILE A 52 0.73 20.51 -7.36
C ILE A 52 -0.68 20.22 -7.92
N GLU A 53 -1.13 18.97 -7.86
CA GLU A 53 -2.50 18.59 -8.24
C GLU A 53 -3.42 18.54 -7.02
N LYS A 54 -4.50 19.32 -7.07
CA LYS A 54 -5.46 19.44 -5.96
C LYS A 54 -6.65 18.50 -6.04
N ARG A 55 -6.92 17.93 -7.21
CA ARG A 55 -8.05 17.01 -7.42
C ARG A 55 -7.67 15.85 -8.30
N ASP A 56 -8.26 14.69 -8.01
CA ASP A 56 -8.16 13.54 -8.88
C ASP A 56 -9.29 13.49 -9.93
N ARG A 57 -9.21 12.52 -10.84
CA ARG A 57 -10.23 12.27 -11.88
C ARG A 57 -11.64 11.96 -11.34
N TYR A 58 -11.78 11.67 -10.05
CA TYR A 58 -13.06 11.43 -9.38
C TYR A 58 -13.56 12.67 -8.61
N ASN A 59 -12.93 13.81 -8.88
CA ASN A 59 -13.21 15.11 -8.27
C ASN A 59 -13.01 15.13 -6.74
N ARG A 60 -12.22 14.21 -6.17
CA ARG A 60 -11.85 14.26 -4.75
C ARG A 60 -10.70 15.24 -4.56
N LEU A 61 -10.71 15.99 -3.46
CA LEU A 61 -9.56 16.78 -3.04
C LEU A 61 -8.38 15.85 -2.73
N LEU A 62 -7.18 16.24 -3.15
CA LEU A 62 -5.92 15.55 -2.88
C LEU A 62 -5.15 16.37 -1.85
N ALA A 63 -4.92 15.81 -0.65
CA ALA A 63 -4.26 16.57 0.41
C ALA A 63 -3.39 15.71 1.33
N TYR A 64 -2.39 16.37 1.90
CA TYR A 64 -1.74 15.99 3.14
C TYR A 64 -2.59 16.47 4.31
N ILE A 65 -2.84 15.59 5.26
CA ILE A 65 -3.78 15.84 6.34
C ILE A 65 -3.00 16.02 7.62
N TRP A 66 -3.15 17.20 8.21
CA TRP A 66 -2.50 17.55 9.45
C TRP A 66 -3.53 17.70 10.56
N SER A 67 -3.17 17.24 11.75
CA SER A 67 -3.87 17.61 12.98
C SER A 67 -2.91 18.28 13.96
N LYS A 68 -3.43 19.15 14.82
CA LYS A 68 -2.66 19.79 15.87
C LYS A 68 -3.00 19.16 17.21
N ASN A 69 -2.01 18.65 17.93
CA ASN A 69 -2.15 18.14 19.29
C ASN A 69 -1.25 18.94 20.26
N LYS A 70 -1.18 18.50 21.52
CA LYS A 70 -0.35 19.17 22.55
C LYS A 70 1.15 19.18 22.22
N GLN A 71 1.60 18.28 21.34
CA GLN A 71 3.00 18.14 20.92
C GLN A 71 3.31 18.88 19.60
N GLY A 72 2.31 19.47 18.94
CA GLY A 72 2.46 20.21 17.69
C GLY A 72 1.63 19.65 16.53
N PHE A 73 2.07 19.93 15.30
CA PHE A 73 1.42 19.43 14.09
C PHE A 73 1.86 18.01 13.77
N LEU A 74 0.90 17.18 13.39
CA LEU A 74 1.06 15.77 13.11
C LEU A 74 0.56 15.46 11.70
N LEU A 75 1.42 14.93 10.84
CA LEU A 75 1.04 14.47 9.49
C LEU A 75 0.35 13.11 9.59
N ILE A 76 -0.98 13.10 9.53
CA ILE A 76 -1.81 11.90 9.69
C ILE A 76 -1.45 10.83 8.65
N ASN A 77 -1.10 11.23 7.42
CA ASN A 77 -0.65 10.32 6.36
C ASN A 77 0.54 9.47 6.84
N ALA A 78 1.55 10.11 7.44
CA ALA A 78 2.73 9.43 7.96
C ALA A 78 2.41 8.59 9.20
N GLU A 79 1.50 9.06 10.08
CA GLU A 79 1.08 8.28 11.24
C GLU A 79 0.38 6.98 10.86
N LEU A 80 -0.53 6.99 9.89
CA LEU A 80 -1.20 5.78 9.44
C LEU A 80 -0.20 4.75 8.89
N ILE A 81 0.81 5.21 8.15
CA ILE A 81 1.92 4.37 7.67
C ILE A 81 2.75 3.84 8.85
N ARG A 82 3.13 4.69 9.81
CA ARG A 82 3.93 4.33 10.99
C ARG A 82 3.25 3.28 11.87
N ASN A 83 1.92 3.35 11.98
CA ASN A 83 1.11 2.35 12.68
C ASN A 83 0.94 1.04 11.86
N GLY A 84 1.50 0.96 10.66
CA GLY A 84 1.34 -0.17 9.75
C GLY A 84 -0.10 -0.33 9.28
N LEU A 85 -0.82 0.76 9.01
CA LEU A 85 -2.23 0.73 8.60
C LEU A 85 -2.44 1.20 7.16
N ALA A 86 -1.35 1.52 6.46
CA ALA A 86 -1.33 1.85 5.05
C ALA A 86 -0.02 1.37 4.40
N LEU A 87 -0.02 1.30 3.08
CA LEU A 87 1.20 1.21 2.25
C LEU A 87 1.49 2.54 1.58
N PRO A 88 2.76 2.86 1.25
CA PRO A 88 3.04 4.02 0.42
C PRO A 88 2.43 3.87 -0.98
N LEU A 89 1.83 4.94 -1.48
CA LEU A 89 1.27 5.06 -2.82
C LEU A 89 1.55 6.45 -3.38
N VAL A 90 2.63 6.57 -4.14
CA VAL A 90 3.04 7.83 -4.77
C VAL A 90 2.38 7.95 -6.13
N ILE A 91 1.76 9.10 -6.39
CA ILE A 91 1.18 9.43 -7.69
C ILE A 91 1.71 10.82 -8.04
N ALA A 92 2.60 10.87 -9.05
CA ALA A 92 3.14 12.12 -9.56
C ALA A 92 2.02 13.03 -10.09
N PRO A 93 2.16 14.36 -10.00
CA PRO A 93 3.34 15.09 -9.51
C PRO A 93 3.35 15.35 -7.99
N ASN A 94 2.42 14.77 -7.23
CA ASN A 94 2.29 15.05 -5.80
C ASN A 94 3.23 14.19 -4.94
N GLU A 95 4.37 14.76 -4.56
CA GLU A 95 5.47 14.03 -3.92
C GLU A 95 6.15 14.75 -2.73
N LYS A 96 5.62 15.89 -2.29
CA LYS A 96 6.25 16.76 -1.28
C LYS A 96 6.77 16.03 -0.03
N TYR A 97 6.05 15.00 0.46
CA TYR A 97 6.38 14.26 1.68
C TYR A 97 6.87 12.82 1.47
N ILE A 98 7.37 12.45 0.28
CA ILE A 98 7.83 11.08 0.01
C ILE A 98 8.81 10.55 1.07
N HIS A 99 9.84 11.33 1.42
CA HIS A 99 10.85 10.89 2.37
C HIS A 99 10.27 10.64 3.78
N THR A 100 9.33 11.49 4.22
CA THR A 100 8.62 11.30 5.50
C THR A 100 7.81 10.00 5.50
N ILE A 101 7.11 9.70 4.41
CA ILE A 101 6.32 8.47 4.27
C ILE A 101 7.24 7.24 4.20
N GLN A 102 8.34 7.30 3.47
CA GLN A 102 9.34 6.22 3.40
C GLN A 102 9.94 5.93 4.76
N LYS A 103 10.31 6.96 5.52
CA LYS A 103 10.82 6.82 6.90
C LYS A 103 9.79 6.14 7.81
N ALA A 104 8.55 6.61 7.80
CA ALA A 104 7.46 6.00 8.58
C ALA A 104 7.22 4.52 8.19
N CYS A 105 7.32 4.20 6.90
CA CYS A 105 7.18 2.83 6.40
C CYS A 105 8.30 1.92 6.91
N SER A 106 9.55 2.42 6.87
CA SER A 106 10.71 1.72 7.42
C SER A 106 10.58 1.46 8.92
N GLU A 107 10.11 2.44 9.69
CA GLU A 107 9.82 2.31 11.12
C GLU A 107 8.76 1.23 11.38
N ALA A 108 7.66 1.24 10.63
CA ALA A 108 6.60 0.25 10.75
C ALA A 108 7.06 -1.18 10.41
N LYS A 109 7.91 -1.31 9.38
CA LYS A 109 8.52 -2.58 8.98
C LYS A 109 9.47 -3.10 10.06
N LYS A 110 10.35 -2.25 10.59
CA LYS A 110 11.31 -2.60 11.64
C LYS A 110 10.62 -3.03 12.95
N THR A 111 9.55 -2.33 13.33
CA THR A 111 8.79 -2.61 14.55
C THR A 111 7.74 -3.71 14.39
N GLN A 112 7.58 -4.26 13.18
CA GLN A 112 6.60 -5.29 12.84
C GLN A 112 5.20 -4.96 13.38
N VAL A 113 4.66 -3.81 12.99
CA VAL A 113 3.31 -3.38 13.37
C VAL A 113 2.33 -3.50 12.20
N GLY A 114 1.03 -3.58 12.53
CA GLY A 114 -0.05 -3.58 11.55
C GLY A 114 0.12 -4.60 10.42
N LEU A 115 0.12 -4.14 9.15
CA LEU A 115 0.29 -4.97 7.94
C LEU A 115 1.51 -5.89 8.06
N TRP A 116 2.64 -5.35 8.54
CA TRP A 116 3.90 -6.06 8.68
C TRP A 116 3.82 -7.17 9.72
N LYS A 117 3.13 -6.94 10.85
CA LYS A 117 2.88 -7.95 11.89
C LYS A 117 2.03 -9.11 11.40
N LYS A 118 1.02 -8.79 10.59
CA LYS A 118 0.11 -9.79 10.02
C LYS A 118 0.84 -10.66 9.00
N ALA A 119 1.59 -10.03 8.10
CA ALA A 119 2.36 -10.73 7.09
C ALA A 119 3.50 -11.58 7.67
N SER A 120 4.21 -11.11 8.69
CA SER A 120 5.36 -11.85 9.27
C SER A 120 5.00 -13.21 9.88
N ARG A 121 3.71 -13.46 10.13
CA ARG A 121 3.18 -14.72 10.66
C ARG A 121 2.60 -15.64 9.58
N ARG A 122 2.69 -15.24 8.31
CA ARG A 122 2.01 -15.86 7.18
C ARG A 122 2.94 -15.92 5.98
N LEU A 123 3.88 -16.86 6.00
CA LEU A 123 4.78 -17.13 4.89
C LEU A 123 4.16 -18.24 4.01
N PHE A 124 4.09 -18.00 2.72
CA PHE A 124 3.58 -18.97 1.74
C PHE A 124 4.47 -19.07 0.50
N THR A 125 4.49 -20.23 -0.15
CA THR A 125 4.91 -20.37 -1.56
C THR A 125 3.73 -20.16 -2.50
N PRO A 126 3.97 -19.92 -3.81
CA PRO A 126 2.91 -19.88 -4.82
C PRO A 126 1.97 -21.09 -4.83
N GLU A 127 2.48 -22.31 -4.63
CA GLU A 127 1.70 -23.54 -4.60
C GLU A 127 0.77 -23.60 -3.36
N GLU A 128 1.28 -23.18 -2.21
CA GLU A 128 0.48 -23.07 -0.99
C GLU A 128 -0.59 -21.98 -1.14
N ILE A 129 -0.24 -20.83 -1.75
CA ILE A 129 -1.22 -19.77 -2.03
C ILE A 129 -2.36 -20.32 -2.87
N TRP A 130 -2.07 -21.07 -3.94
CA TRP A 130 -3.11 -21.67 -4.78
C TRP A 130 -4.08 -22.53 -3.96
N THR A 131 -3.54 -23.36 -3.07
CA THR A 131 -4.32 -24.27 -2.21
C THR A 131 -5.17 -23.50 -1.19
N PHE A 132 -4.62 -22.47 -0.56
CA PHE A 132 -5.28 -21.75 0.53
C PHE A 132 -6.00 -20.46 0.09
N LEU A 133 -5.98 -20.12 -1.20
CA LEU A 133 -6.49 -18.85 -1.72
C LEU A 133 -7.89 -18.47 -1.22
N PRO A 134 -8.89 -19.39 -1.14
CA PRO A 134 -10.21 -19.07 -0.63
C PRO A 134 -10.21 -18.52 0.81
N PHE A 135 -9.24 -18.93 1.63
CA PHE A 135 -9.12 -18.55 3.04
C PHE A 135 -8.22 -17.33 3.24
N ILE A 136 -7.17 -17.19 2.43
CA ILE A 136 -6.17 -16.13 2.62
C ILE A 136 -6.41 -14.89 1.76
N ARG A 137 -7.29 -14.94 0.75
CA ARG A 137 -7.64 -13.77 -0.07
C ARG A 137 -7.98 -12.55 0.80
N GLY A 138 -7.37 -11.40 0.49
CA GLY A 138 -7.57 -10.14 1.20
C GLY A 138 -6.69 -9.97 2.44
N HIS A 139 -5.90 -10.96 2.81
CA HIS A 139 -4.93 -10.87 3.90
C HIS A 139 -3.56 -10.38 3.40
N PHE A 140 -2.83 -9.71 4.29
CA PHE A 140 -1.43 -9.42 4.11
C PHE A 140 -0.60 -10.65 4.49
N ILE A 141 0.29 -11.05 3.59
CA ILE A 141 1.14 -12.25 3.68
C ILE A 141 2.57 -11.93 3.22
N LEU A 142 3.50 -12.81 3.60
CA LEU A 142 4.79 -12.94 2.97
C LEU A 142 4.73 -14.05 1.92
N VAL A 143 5.34 -13.82 0.76
CA VAL A 143 5.44 -14.79 -0.32
C VAL A 143 6.90 -15.01 -0.69
N ALA A 144 7.37 -16.24 -0.58
CA ALA A 144 8.64 -16.68 -1.13
C ALA A 144 8.39 -17.28 -2.52
N ALA A 145 8.84 -16.61 -3.58
CA ALA A 145 8.59 -17.01 -4.96
C ALA A 145 9.87 -16.93 -5.81
N THR A 146 9.85 -17.58 -6.97
CA THR A 146 10.88 -17.47 -7.99
C THR A 146 10.28 -16.81 -9.22
N ILE A 147 10.91 -15.77 -9.74
CA ILE A 147 10.46 -15.14 -10.99
C ILE A 147 10.79 -16.10 -12.14
N LYS A 148 9.77 -16.77 -12.68
CA LYS A 148 9.90 -17.73 -13.79
C LYS A 148 9.59 -17.13 -15.16
N ASP A 149 8.75 -16.09 -15.20
CA ASP A 149 8.33 -15.42 -16.43
C ASP A 149 8.07 -13.94 -16.14
N ILE A 150 8.49 -13.06 -17.06
CA ILE A 150 8.18 -11.63 -17.01
C ILE A 150 7.38 -11.23 -18.26
N SER A 151 6.21 -10.63 -18.05
CA SER A 151 5.38 -10.12 -19.16
C SER A 151 5.01 -8.67 -18.95
N THR A 152 5.23 -7.84 -19.96
CA THR A 152 4.94 -6.40 -19.91
C THR A 152 3.84 -6.04 -20.90
N THR A 153 2.93 -5.18 -20.44
CA THR A 153 1.88 -4.56 -21.25
C THR A 153 2.03 -3.04 -21.19
N GLN A 154 1.21 -2.31 -21.95
CA GLN A 154 1.19 -0.85 -21.88
C GLN A 154 0.88 -0.30 -20.47
N SER A 155 0.13 -1.06 -19.64
CA SER A 155 -0.35 -0.58 -18.33
C SER A 155 0.40 -1.15 -17.13
N ARG A 156 1.10 -2.28 -17.27
CA ARG A 156 1.71 -3.01 -16.15
C ARG A 156 2.72 -4.07 -16.60
N THR A 157 3.62 -4.42 -15.69
CA THR A 157 4.52 -5.58 -15.78
C THR A 157 4.11 -6.62 -14.74
N LEU A 158 4.10 -7.89 -15.15
CA LEU A 158 3.82 -9.06 -14.34
C LEU A 158 5.09 -9.88 -14.19
N PHE A 159 5.42 -10.26 -12.96
CA PHE A 159 6.48 -11.21 -12.63
C PHE A 159 5.80 -12.47 -12.07
N LYS A 160 5.93 -13.60 -12.76
CA LYS A 160 5.12 -14.79 -12.49
C LYS A 160 5.92 -15.92 -11.86
N ASP A 161 5.23 -16.67 -11.02
CA ASP A 161 5.63 -18.00 -10.57
C ASP A 161 4.41 -18.93 -10.68
N GLY A 162 4.32 -19.65 -11.80
CA GLY A 162 3.14 -20.47 -12.10
C GLY A 162 1.85 -19.64 -12.16
N THR A 163 0.90 -19.92 -11.26
CA THR A 163 -0.39 -19.23 -11.15
C THR A 163 -0.34 -17.96 -10.28
N PHE A 164 0.78 -17.70 -9.60
CA PHE A 164 1.01 -16.48 -8.82
C PHE A 164 1.63 -15.39 -9.69
N SER A 165 1.23 -14.14 -9.47
CA SER A 165 1.78 -12.97 -10.17
C SER A 165 2.01 -11.79 -9.24
N LEU A 166 3.19 -11.18 -9.33
CA LEU A 166 3.43 -9.84 -8.83
C LEU A 166 3.15 -8.82 -9.92
N ILE A 167 2.44 -7.75 -9.58
CA ILE A 167 2.04 -6.72 -10.53
C ILE A 167 2.66 -5.40 -10.12
N ILE A 168 3.41 -4.79 -11.04
CA ILE A 168 3.84 -3.40 -10.96
C ILE A 168 3.17 -2.64 -12.09
N TYR A 169 2.33 -1.66 -11.74
CA TYR A 169 1.72 -0.78 -12.74
C TYR A 169 2.76 0.15 -13.37
N ARG A 170 2.58 0.51 -14.64
CA ARG A 170 3.56 1.28 -15.42
C ARG A 170 3.91 2.62 -14.77
N ASN A 171 2.92 3.29 -14.19
CA ASN A 171 3.09 4.55 -13.46
C ASN A 171 3.93 4.43 -12.18
N ASN A 172 4.14 3.21 -11.65
CA ASN A 172 4.98 2.96 -10.49
C ASN A 172 6.37 2.42 -10.88
N MET A 173 6.61 2.01 -12.13
CA MET A 173 7.82 1.28 -12.53
C MET A 173 9.13 2.02 -12.26
N ASP A 174 9.18 3.35 -12.44
CA ASP A 174 10.39 4.13 -12.17
C ASP A 174 10.86 3.99 -10.72
N ARG A 175 9.93 3.83 -9.77
CA ARG A 175 10.25 3.64 -8.35
C ARG A 175 10.99 2.33 -8.08
N PHE A 176 10.85 1.34 -8.96
CA PHE A 176 11.51 0.04 -8.88
C PHE A 176 12.80 -0.04 -9.69
N ARG A 177 13.27 1.05 -10.32
CA ARG A 177 14.46 1.05 -11.20
C ARG A 177 15.75 0.55 -10.54
N HIS A 178 15.85 0.66 -9.22
CA HIS A 178 17.00 0.18 -8.44
C HIS A 178 16.86 -1.27 -8.00
N PHE A 179 15.70 -1.90 -8.24
CA PHE A 179 15.45 -3.31 -7.96
C PHE A 179 15.62 -4.09 -9.26
N SER A 180 16.66 -4.91 -9.31
CA SER A 180 16.92 -5.78 -10.46
C SER A 180 16.06 -7.05 -10.36
N LEU A 181 14.77 -6.95 -10.69
CA LEU A 181 13.87 -8.10 -10.79
C LEU A 181 14.03 -8.75 -12.17
N ARG A 182 14.57 -9.97 -12.21
CA ARG A 182 14.84 -10.75 -13.42
C ARG A 182 14.33 -12.18 -13.25
N GLU A 183 14.14 -12.86 -14.37
CA GLU A 183 13.91 -14.30 -14.37
C GLU A 183 15.06 -15.03 -13.66
N GLY A 184 14.71 -16.06 -12.89
CA GLY A 184 15.60 -16.79 -12.00
C GLY A 184 15.63 -16.24 -10.57
N ASN A 185 15.37 -14.94 -10.35
CA ASN A 185 15.49 -14.37 -9.02
C ASN A 185 14.50 -14.99 -8.02
N GLN A 186 15.03 -15.36 -6.85
CA GLN A 186 14.22 -15.72 -5.70
C GLN A 186 13.89 -14.45 -4.90
N ILE A 187 12.62 -14.26 -4.57
CA ILE A 187 12.13 -13.04 -3.94
C ILE A 187 11.30 -13.37 -2.70
N LEU A 188 11.43 -12.51 -1.69
CA LEU A 188 10.53 -12.48 -0.55
C LEU A 188 9.75 -11.17 -0.59
N ILE A 189 8.43 -11.26 -0.70
CA ILE A 189 7.55 -10.12 -0.92
C ILE A 189 6.49 -10.04 0.18
N MET A 190 6.19 -8.83 0.65
CA MET A 190 5.04 -8.53 1.51
C MET A 190 3.94 -7.87 0.70
N GLY A 191 2.72 -8.39 0.78
CA GLY A 191 1.58 -7.72 0.20
C GLY A 191 0.25 -8.38 0.50
N LYS A 192 -0.81 -7.71 0.07
CA LYS A 192 -2.17 -8.24 0.17
C LYS A 192 -2.46 -9.13 -1.04
N ILE A 193 -2.86 -10.37 -0.77
CA ILE A 193 -3.13 -11.36 -1.81
C ILE A 193 -4.55 -11.23 -2.36
N TYR A 194 -4.69 -11.26 -3.68
CA TYR A 194 -5.97 -11.25 -4.38
C TYR A 194 -6.13 -12.47 -5.29
N SER A 195 -7.38 -12.82 -5.59
CA SER A 195 -7.68 -13.71 -6.71
C SER A 195 -7.58 -12.95 -8.03
N SER A 196 -6.98 -13.58 -9.03
CA SER A 196 -6.97 -13.13 -10.42
C SER A 196 -7.65 -14.17 -11.31
N TYR A 197 -7.92 -13.83 -12.57
CA TYR A 197 -8.52 -14.78 -13.52
C TYR A 197 -7.66 -16.03 -13.74
N LYS A 198 -6.32 -15.92 -13.62
CA LYS A 198 -5.36 -17.00 -13.87
C LYS A 198 -4.69 -17.53 -12.59
N GLY A 199 -5.19 -17.16 -11.41
CA GLY A 199 -4.63 -17.60 -10.12
C GLY A 199 -4.69 -16.53 -9.05
N SER A 200 -3.53 -16.11 -8.57
CA SER A 200 -3.40 -15.18 -7.45
C SER A 200 -2.44 -14.04 -7.76
N GLU A 201 -2.65 -12.89 -7.14
CA GLU A 201 -1.82 -11.71 -7.41
C GLU A 201 -1.55 -10.85 -6.18
N ILE A 202 -0.36 -10.25 -6.14
CA ILE A 202 0.00 -9.15 -5.24
C ILE A 202 0.37 -7.94 -6.09
N ILE A 203 -0.21 -6.79 -5.76
CA ILE A 203 0.14 -5.51 -6.37
C ILE A 203 1.25 -4.87 -5.53
N LEU A 204 2.33 -4.46 -6.19
CA LEU A 204 3.40 -3.67 -5.57
C LEU A 204 3.18 -2.20 -5.91
N SER A 205 2.74 -1.42 -4.92
CA SER A 205 2.62 0.03 -5.03
C SER A 205 3.92 0.75 -4.64
N ASP A 206 4.77 0.10 -3.85
CA ASP A 206 6.00 0.67 -3.34
C ASP A 206 7.10 -0.41 -3.16
N PRO A 207 8.38 -0.07 -3.40
CA PRO A 207 9.47 -1.03 -3.26
C PRO A 207 9.71 -1.57 -1.85
N SER A 208 9.22 -0.91 -0.79
CA SER A 208 9.33 -1.42 0.60
C SER A 208 8.66 -2.80 0.80
N GLN A 209 7.72 -3.14 -0.08
CA GLN A 209 7.08 -4.45 -0.14
C GLN A 209 8.03 -5.57 -0.56
N ILE A 210 9.14 -5.25 -1.25
CA ILE A 210 10.21 -6.20 -1.53
C ILE A 210 11.06 -6.33 -0.26
N ILE A 211 11.08 -7.52 0.33
CA ILE A 211 11.85 -7.81 1.54
C ILE A 211 13.25 -8.28 1.18
N LEU A 212 13.36 -9.15 0.18
CA LEU A 212 14.62 -9.74 -0.25
C LEU A 212 14.55 -10.09 -1.73
N ILE A 213 15.68 -9.94 -2.41
CA ILE A 213 15.95 -10.49 -3.74
C ILE A 213 17.25 -11.27 -3.63
N LYS A 214 17.25 -12.50 -4.14
CA LYS A 214 18.44 -13.33 -4.33
C LYS A 214 18.57 -13.69 -5.80
N PRO A 215 19.81 -13.81 -6.32
CA PRO A 215 20.05 -14.24 -7.69
C PRO A 215 19.42 -15.59 -7.97
#